data_AF-M7AZT3-F1
#
_entry.id   AF-M7AZT3-F1
#
_cell.length_a   1.000
_cell.length_b   1.000
_cell.length_c   1.000
_cell.angle_alpha   90.00
_cell.angle_beta   90.00
_cell.angle_gamma   90.00
#
_symmetry.space_group_name_H-M   'P 1'
#
loop_
_entity.id
_entity.type
_entity.pdbx_description
1 polymer ?
#
loop_
_entity_poly.entity_id
_entity_poly.type
_entity_poly.pdbx_seq_one_letter_code
_entity_poly.pdbx_strand_id
1 'polypeptide(L)'
;MPRAGLLLLPLLLCFGTETIGSIKPAVLRKIVDHVNNYGGVNSQYAFAVSLPRATCRKPKNIDKYLNRTQLGEMKDIILPFGALYNPPRGNIVAARPKDVNITTGKYTEHSEWRLLSGPNSLVDQLKARTYSNNGCLILFTFNSPCSTKCLREAGRSNIVGMTSAAFLAIDNNYKAFVFQKIFHHDLASNVTRQNLLEAWHQLHDFKENNRGMGVSSNTYVTSTDAQCLREAGRSNIVRMTSAAFSAIDNNYKAFVFQKIFDYDVRPVVTLQDLLEAWHQLCDVPLLRCDTSSCQDCAVDAPQGPTAPSPVGSIAGLGDVGWGALSLWSPVQVLGWMPTAGLLLLPLLLCFGPETSTSINPAALRVIVDYVNWPLTLGTVQYAFVVSLPRETCNQPTNLQEQLPEEVLNAMNQALARQGGQYTPNDGPIVAARPRHRKTRWQHSEWRLLHGEENSWVAQLKARTCRPTCCLILFTLNSPCTSMCLAENGPYNILSMTRAAFSDIDNNYQAFVFQRIFRNDTWPLVTRQELLEAWHRLHDVPLLRCDNNGCQDCAATDPENNPCLAGKI
;
A
#
# COMPACT_ATOMS: atom_id res chain seq x y z
N MET A 1 -35.25 28.03 -19.58
CA MET A 1 -36.09 27.24 -18.64
C MET A 1 -36.64 26.06 -19.42
N PRO A 2 -36.50 24.79 -18.97
CA PRO A 2 -37.19 24.23 -17.79
C PRO A 2 -36.24 23.47 -16.82
N ARG A 3 -36.44 23.60 -15.52
CA ARG A 3 -37.06 22.64 -14.55
C ARG A 3 -36.27 21.35 -14.30
N ALA A 4 -35.51 21.40 -13.19
CA ALA A 4 -34.97 20.26 -12.47
C ALA A 4 -36.11 19.38 -11.93
N GLY A 5 -36.06 18.09 -12.28
CA GLY A 5 -36.89 17.03 -11.75
C GLY A 5 -36.04 16.05 -10.95
N LEU A 6 -36.41 15.91 -9.69
CA LEU A 6 -35.91 15.01 -8.66
C LEU A 6 -35.82 13.54 -9.15
N LEU A 7 -34.64 12.92 -9.10
CA LEU A 7 -34.45 11.46 -9.10
C LEU A 7 -33.09 11.12 -8.47
N LEU A 8 -33.02 11.29 -7.15
CA LEU A 8 -31.94 10.80 -6.28
C LEU A 8 -32.59 9.85 -5.26
N LEU A 9 -32.93 8.64 -5.70
CA LEU A 9 -33.28 7.45 -4.90
C LEU A 9 -33.61 6.34 -5.93
N PRO A 10 -32.65 5.49 -6.35
CA PRO A 10 -32.29 4.30 -5.55
C PRO A 10 -30.83 3.86 -5.78
N LEU A 11 -29.89 4.29 -4.94
CA LEU A 11 -28.51 3.77 -4.94
C LEU A 11 -27.95 3.61 -3.50
N LEU A 12 -28.85 3.55 -2.53
CA LEU A 12 -28.56 3.48 -1.08
C LEU A 12 -28.74 2.08 -0.48
N LEU A 13 -28.93 1.03 -1.29
CA LEU A 13 -29.29 -0.31 -0.78
C LEU A 13 -28.19 -1.39 -0.89
N CYS A 14 -26.97 -1.07 -1.35
CA CYS A 14 -25.86 -2.05 -1.39
C CYS A 14 -24.70 -1.75 -0.43
N PHE A 15 -24.80 -0.68 0.37
CA PHE A 15 -24.04 -0.61 1.61
C PHE A 15 -24.93 -1.23 2.67
N GLY A 16 -24.68 -2.49 3.05
CA GLY A 16 -25.29 -3.04 4.26
C GLY A 16 -25.07 -2.00 5.35
N THR A 17 -26.17 -1.44 5.88
CA THR A 17 -26.17 -0.23 6.71
C THR A 17 -24.95 -0.21 7.62
N GLU A 18 -24.16 0.87 7.59
CA GLU A 18 -23.17 1.14 8.64
C GLU A 18 -23.94 0.94 9.95
N THR A 19 -23.70 -0.17 10.66
CA THR A 19 -24.35 -0.37 11.94
C THR A 19 -23.86 0.78 12.80
N ILE A 20 -24.80 1.61 13.24
CA ILE A 20 -24.52 2.82 14.03
C ILE A 20 -23.67 2.38 15.24
N GLY A 21 -22.35 2.50 15.12
CA GLY A 21 -21.43 2.06 16.15
C GLY A 21 -20.15 1.35 15.71
N SER A 22 -20.03 0.66 14.57
CA SER A 22 -18.82 -0.13 14.29
C SER A 22 -17.53 0.70 14.25
N ILE A 23 -16.38 0.09 14.60
CA ILE A 23 -15.07 0.73 14.43
C ILE A 23 -14.87 0.99 12.93
N LYS A 24 -14.87 2.27 12.55
CA LYS A 24 -14.63 2.65 11.16
C LYS A 24 -13.19 2.33 10.76
N PRO A 25 -12.92 1.86 9.53
CA PRO A 25 -11.56 1.55 9.06
C PRO A 25 -10.58 2.72 9.24
N ALA A 26 -11.02 3.95 8.97
CA ALA A 26 -10.21 5.16 9.17
C ALA A 26 -9.83 5.40 10.65
N VAL A 27 -10.68 4.99 11.60
CA VAL A 27 -10.38 5.08 13.03
C VAL A 27 -9.38 4.00 13.44
N LEU A 28 -9.57 2.78 12.95
CA LEU A 28 -8.67 1.66 13.16
C LEU A 28 -7.26 1.98 12.67
N ARG A 29 -7.15 2.56 11.46
CA ARG A 29 -5.88 3.06 10.92
C ARG A 29 -5.22 4.08 11.83
N LYS A 30 -5.96 5.08 12.32
CA LYS A 30 -5.40 6.09 13.25
C LYS A 30 -4.84 5.47 14.54
N ILE A 31 -5.51 4.45 15.08
CA ILE A 31 -5.04 3.75 16.29
C ILE A 31 -3.77 2.95 15.98
N VAL A 32 -3.78 2.18 14.90
CA VAL A 32 -2.63 1.36 14.48
C VAL A 32 -1.42 2.23 14.13
N ASP A 33 -1.62 3.28 13.32
CA ASP A 33 -0.56 4.22 12.95
C ASP A 33 0.03 4.89 14.19
N HIS A 34 -0.80 5.28 15.17
CA HIS A 34 -0.32 5.85 16.42
C HIS A 34 0.59 4.88 17.19
N VAL A 35 0.17 3.63 17.35
CA VAL A 35 0.99 2.60 18.02
C VAL A 35 2.26 2.31 17.22
N ASN A 36 2.17 2.21 15.90
CA ASN A 36 3.32 1.90 15.05
C ASN A 36 4.36 3.03 15.05
N ASN A 37 3.92 4.29 15.01
CA ASN A 37 4.81 5.46 14.97
C ASN A 37 5.60 5.64 16.27
N TYR A 38 4.97 5.39 17.42
CA TYR A 38 5.60 5.63 18.73
C TYR A 38 6.11 4.36 19.42
N GLY A 39 5.54 3.20 19.09
CA GLY A 39 5.76 1.93 19.77
C GLY A 39 6.19 0.78 18.86
N GLY A 40 6.12 0.97 17.55
CA GLY A 40 6.46 -0.06 16.57
C GLY A 40 7.97 -0.27 16.44
N VAL A 41 8.33 -1.50 16.05
CA VAL A 41 9.71 -1.89 15.72
C VAL A 41 9.80 -2.29 14.25
N ASN A 42 10.95 -2.05 13.62
CA ASN A 42 11.19 -2.33 12.20
C ASN A 42 11.42 -3.83 11.92
N SER A 43 10.64 -4.72 12.54
CA SER A 43 10.64 -6.17 12.29
C SER A 43 9.34 -6.78 12.81
N GLN A 44 9.10 -8.08 12.64
CA GLN A 44 7.84 -8.72 13.06
C GLN A 44 7.53 -8.54 14.55
N TYR A 45 6.28 -8.18 14.86
CA TYR A 45 5.73 -8.08 16.21
C TYR A 45 4.20 -8.10 16.11
N ALA A 46 3.54 -8.29 17.25
CA ALA A 46 2.10 -8.14 17.39
C ALA A 46 1.80 -7.36 18.66
N PHE A 47 0.66 -6.67 18.69
CA PHE A 47 0.14 -6.03 19.89
C PHE A 47 -1.36 -6.22 20.03
N ALA A 48 -1.85 -6.08 21.27
CA ALA A 48 -3.27 -5.98 21.56
C ALA A 48 -3.52 -4.67 22.29
N VAL A 49 -4.55 -3.92 21.87
CA VAL A 49 -5.03 -2.73 22.59
C VAL A 49 -6.47 -2.87 23.02
N SER A 50 -6.76 -2.41 24.23
CA SER A 50 -8.10 -2.38 24.81
C SER A 50 -8.44 -0.94 25.16
N LEU A 51 -9.45 -0.37 24.50
CA LEU A 51 -9.75 1.07 24.58
C LEU A 51 -11.23 1.30 24.88
N PRO A 52 -11.62 2.42 25.50
CA PRO A 52 -13.03 2.76 25.66
C PRO A 52 -13.75 2.90 24.31
N ARG A 53 -15.01 2.45 24.24
CA ARG A 53 -15.85 2.50 23.02
C ARG A 53 -15.88 3.88 22.35
N ALA A 54 -15.91 4.95 23.15
CA ALA A 54 -15.87 6.32 22.65
C ALA A 54 -14.59 6.61 21.84
N THR A 55 -13.43 6.15 22.31
CA THR A 55 -12.14 6.28 21.62
C THR A 55 -12.14 5.50 20.30
N CYS A 56 -12.73 4.30 20.28
CA CYS A 56 -12.78 3.44 19.08
C CYS A 56 -13.81 3.89 18.05
N ARG A 57 -14.80 4.70 18.44
CA ARG A 57 -15.71 5.40 17.51
C ARG A 57 -15.08 6.67 16.95
N LYS A 58 -14.40 7.41 17.82
CA LYS A 58 -13.85 8.72 17.51
C LYS A 58 -12.53 8.88 18.28
N PRO A 59 -11.39 8.75 17.59
CA PRO A 59 -10.06 8.73 18.21
C PRO A 59 -9.60 10.14 18.62
N LYS A 60 -10.44 10.89 19.33
CA LYS A 60 -10.05 12.11 20.02
C LYS A 60 -9.48 11.68 21.37
N ASN A 61 -8.20 11.98 21.63
CA ASN A 61 -7.45 11.60 22.83
C ASN A 61 -6.92 10.15 22.88
N ILE A 62 -6.45 9.60 21.76
CA ILE A 62 -5.71 8.33 21.78
C ILE A 62 -4.53 8.39 22.77
N ASP A 63 -3.78 9.50 22.80
CA ASP A 63 -2.65 9.73 23.70
C ASP A 63 -2.99 9.55 25.19
N LYS A 64 -4.25 9.72 25.60
CA LYS A 64 -4.69 9.49 26.99
C LYS A 64 -4.57 8.01 27.39
N TYR A 65 -4.84 7.11 26.44
CA TYR A 65 -4.89 5.66 26.70
C TYR A 65 -3.65 4.94 26.18
N LEU A 66 -3.04 5.48 25.12
CA LEU A 66 -1.83 4.99 24.46
C LEU A 66 -0.82 6.14 24.43
N ASN A 67 -0.30 6.50 25.59
CA ASN A 67 0.59 7.66 25.70
C ASN A 67 1.94 7.35 25.04
N ARG A 68 2.60 8.39 24.51
CA ARG A 68 3.83 8.23 23.74
C ARG A 68 5.02 7.71 24.55
N THR A 69 5.12 8.07 25.82
CA THR A 69 6.16 7.57 26.73
C THR A 69 6.06 6.05 26.90
N GLN A 70 4.85 5.55 27.18
CA GLN A 70 4.54 4.13 27.32
C GLN A 70 4.79 3.37 26.01
N LEU A 71 4.44 3.97 24.87
CA LEU A 71 4.72 3.40 23.56
C LEU A 71 6.24 3.36 23.28
N GLY A 72 6.98 4.40 23.66
CA GLY A 72 8.44 4.41 23.60
C GLY A 72 9.07 3.31 24.44
N GLU A 73 8.64 3.16 25.70
CA GLU A 73 9.06 2.06 26.58
C GLU A 73 8.74 0.69 25.96
N MET A 74 7.53 0.53 25.41
CA MET A 74 7.14 -0.68 24.72
C MET A 74 8.11 -0.99 23.57
N LYS A 75 8.41 0.01 22.72
CA LYS A 75 9.34 -0.12 21.60
C LYS A 75 10.71 -0.61 22.05
N ASP A 76 11.25 0.00 23.09
CA ASP A 76 12.57 -0.34 23.62
C ASP A 76 12.59 -1.76 24.19
N ILE A 77 11.53 -2.15 24.93
CA ILE A 77 11.39 -3.48 25.51
C ILE A 77 11.21 -4.55 24.43
N ILE A 78 10.39 -4.29 23.40
CA ILE A 78 10.12 -5.26 22.33
C ILE A 78 11.14 -5.21 21.18
N LEU A 79 12.18 -4.38 21.27
CA LEU A 79 13.24 -4.35 20.27
C LEU A 79 13.93 -5.72 20.09
N PRO A 80 14.39 -6.41 21.16
CA PRO A 80 14.99 -7.74 21.03
C PRO A 80 13.98 -8.82 20.63
N PHE A 81 14.45 -9.82 19.89
CA PHE A 81 13.66 -11.00 19.55
C PHE A 81 13.30 -11.79 20.81
N GLY A 82 12.09 -12.34 20.87
CA GLY A 82 11.60 -13.08 22.04
C GLY A 82 11.08 -12.22 23.20
N ALA A 83 11.17 -10.89 23.12
CA ALA A 83 10.64 -10.00 24.14
C ALA A 83 9.11 -9.99 24.22
N LEU A 84 8.60 -9.59 25.39
CA LEU A 84 7.20 -9.35 25.69
C LEU A 84 7.08 -8.00 26.41
N TYR A 85 6.03 -7.26 26.10
CA TYR A 85 5.65 -6.06 26.82
C TYR A 85 4.28 -6.27 27.47
N ASN A 86 4.26 -6.28 28.80
CA ASN A 86 3.04 -6.42 29.59
C ASN A 86 3.16 -5.56 30.85
N PRO A 87 2.89 -4.25 30.74
CA PRO A 87 3.00 -3.35 31.86
C PRO A 87 1.91 -3.66 32.89
N PRO A 88 2.16 -3.43 34.20
CA PRO A 88 1.17 -3.69 35.26
C PRO A 88 -0.09 -2.83 35.11
N ARG A 89 0.02 -1.69 34.41
CA ARG A 89 -1.09 -0.80 34.06
C ARG A 89 -0.99 -0.39 32.60
N GLY A 90 -2.12 -0.07 32.00
CA GLY A 90 -2.18 0.46 30.63
C GLY A 90 -2.98 -0.42 29.68
N ASN A 91 -3.19 0.13 28.48
CA ASN A 91 -4.17 -0.32 27.50
C ASN A 91 -3.56 -1.11 26.35
N ILE A 92 -2.31 -1.58 26.51
CA ILE A 92 -1.57 -2.27 25.46
C ILE A 92 -0.70 -3.40 26.03
N VAL A 93 -0.57 -4.48 25.26
CA VAL A 93 0.46 -5.51 25.40
C VAL A 93 1.07 -5.78 24.03
N ALA A 94 2.32 -6.20 23.98
CA ALA A 94 2.99 -6.54 22.73
C ALA A 94 3.93 -7.74 22.87
N ALA A 95 4.20 -8.41 21.75
CA ALA A 95 5.08 -9.57 21.71
C ALA A 95 5.92 -9.59 20.43
N ARG A 96 7.14 -10.07 20.57
CA ARG A 96 8.03 -10.44 19.45
C ARG A 96 7.94 -11.94 19.19
N PRO A 97 8.23 -12.42 17.98
CA PRO A 97 8.41 -13.85 17.79
C PRO A 97 9.59 -14.35 18.66
N LYS A 98 9.54 -15.61 19.09
CA LYS A 98 10.54 -16.23 19.95
C LYS A 98 10.97 -17.56 19.38
N ASP A 99 12.28 -17.79 19.35
CA ASP A 99 12.81 -19.11 19.04
C ASP A 99 12.77 -20.00 20.29
N VAL A 100 12.26 -21.21 20.11
CA VAL A 100 12.14 -22.22 21.15
C VAL A 100 12.90 -23.46 20.71
N ASN A 101 13.84 -23.85 21.56
CA ASN A 101 14.58 -25.10 21.41
C ASN A 101 13.88 -26.16 22.26
N ILE A 102 13.51 -27.27 21.63
CA ILE A 102 13.01 -28.46 22.29
C ILE A 102 13.91 -29.65 21.92
N THR A 103 13.74 -30.76 22.61
CA THR A 103 14.52 -31.99 22.37
C THR A 103 14.43 -32.48 20.92
N THR A 104 13.30 -32.27 20.25
CA THR A 104 13.06 -32.71 18.87
C THR A 104 13.40 -31.66 17.80
N GLY A 105 13.98 -30.51 18.19
CA GLY A 105 14.40 -29.47 17.25
C GLY A 105 14.06 -28.04 17.70
N LYS A 106 14.15 -27.11 16.75
CA LYS A 106 13.89 -25.69 16.96
C LYS A 106 12.63 -25.27 16.22
N TYR A 107 11.79 -24.45 16.86
CA TYR A 107 10.68 -23.79 16.19
C TYR A 107 10.56 -22.33 16.67
N THR A 108 9.79 -21.53 15.93
CA THR A 108 9.52 -20.14 16.29
C THR A 108 8.06 -20.00 16.72
N GLU A 109 7.86 -19.50 17.93
CA GLU A 109 6.56 -19.00 18.39
C GLU A 109 6.31 -17.64 17.75
N HIS A 110 5.22 -17.54 16.98
CA HIS A 110 4.84 -16.28 16.35
C HIS A 110 4.26 -15.31 17.38
N SER A 111 4.40 -14.02 17.12
CA SER A 111 4.03 -12.95 18.06
C SER A 111 2.55 -12.99 18.46
N GLU A 112 1.65 -13.35 17.53
CA GLU A 112 0.21 -13.47 17.78
C GLU A 112 -0.08 -14.62 18.75
N TRP A 113 0.58 -15.76 18.54
CA TRP A 113 0.45 -16.91 19.43
C TRP A 113 0.90 -16.53 20.83
N ARG A 114 2.04 -15.84 20.98
CA ARG A 114 2.54 -15.42 22.29
C ARG A 114 1.65 -14.42 23.03
N LEU A 115 0.82 -13.66 22.31
CA LEU A 115 -0.19 -12.78 22.93
C LEU A 115 -1.39 -13.57 23.46
N LEU A 116 -1.79 -14.62 22.74
CA LEU A 116 -3.06 -15.33 22.92
C LEU A 116 -2.91 -16.67 23.67
N SER A 117 -1.71 -17.23 23.75
CA SER A 117 -1.47 -18.58 24.24
C SER A 117 -1.49 -18.70 25.75
N GLY A 118 -2.03 -19.83 26.21
CA GLY A 118 -1.96 -20.27 27.60
C GLY A 118 -3.10 -19.73 28.48
N PRO A 119 -3.30 -20.34 29.65
CA PRO A 119 -4.20 -19.79 30.66
C PRO A 119 -3.66 -18.43 31.12
N ASN A 120 -4.55 -17.44 31.25
CA ASN A 120 -4.17 -16.06 31.61
C ASN A 120 -3.18 -15.46 30.59
N SER A 121 -3.52 -15.57 29.30
CA SER A 121 -2.74 -15.00 28.19
C SER A 121 -2.50 -13.49 28.37
N LEU A 122 -1.58 -12.89 27.61
CA LEU A 122 -1.36 -11.45 27.69
C LEU A 122 -2.62 -10.65 27.34
N VAL A 123 -3.42 -11.16 26.40
CA VAL A 123 -4.72 -10.57 26.05
C VAL A 123 -5.73 -10.73 27.18
N ASP A 124 -5.75 -11.87 27.89
CA ASP A 124 -6.63 -12.03 29.06
C ASP A 124 -6.23 -11.10 30.20
N GLN A 125 -4.92 -10.95 30.46
CA GLN A 125 -4.40 -10.01 31.45
C GLN A 125 -4.73 -8.56 31.07
N LEU A 126 -4.66 -8.21 29.79
CA LEU A 126 -5.05 -6.89 29.30
C LEU A 126 -6.55 -6.67 29.53
N LYS A 127 -7.39 -7.65 29.19
CA LYS A 127 -8.83 -7.58 29.40
C LYS A 127 -9.16 -7.46 30.90
N ALA A 128 -8.57 -8.29 31.75
CA ALA A 128 -8.84 -8.27 33.18
C ALA A 128 -8.60 -6.90 33.83
N ARG A 129 -7.60 -6.14 33.37
CA ARG A 129 -7.26 -4.82 33.95
C ARG A 129 -7.87 -3.62 33.24
N THR A 130 -8.33 -3.74 31.99
CA THR A 130 -8.82 -2.59 31.20
C THR A 130 -10.22 -2.76 30.64
N TYR A 131 -10.70 -4.01 30.52
CA TYR A 131 -11.97 -4.26 29.90
C TYR A 131 -13.09 -3.84 30.85
N SER A 132 -13.87 -2.87 30.39
CA SER A 132 -15.24 -2.66 30.84
C SER A 132 -16.16 -3.24 29.76
N ASN A 133 -17.39 -3.61 30.11
CA ASN A 133 -18.42 -4.05 29.14
C ASN A 133 -18.73 -3.01 28.02
N ASN A 134 -18.03 -1.87 28.03
CA ASN A 134 -18.12 -0.77 27.08
C ASN A 134 -16.75 -0.43 26.44
N GLY A 135 -15.88 -1.43 26.27
CA GLY A 135 -14.58 -1.31 25.61
C GLY A 135 -14.57 -1.84 24.17
N CYS A 136 -13.44 -1.65 23.49
CA CYS A 136 -13.09 -2.30 22.23
C CYS A 136 -11.77 -3.05 22.37
N LEU A 137 -11.59 -4.12 21.61
CA LEU A 137 -10.36 -4.91 21.59
C LEU A 137 -9.82 -4.98 20.15
N ILE A 138 -8.60 -4.51 19.94
CA ILE A 138 -7.94 -4.55 18.63
C ILE A 138 -6.69 -5.41 18.78
N LEU A 139 -6.59 -6.48 18.00
CA LEU A 139 -5.37 -7.26 17.81
C LEU A 139 -4.70 -6.79 16.52
N PHE A 140 -3.43 -6.45 16.59
CA PHE A 140 -2.62 -6.11 15.44
C PHE A 140 -1.44 -7.06 15.33
N THR A 141 -1.08 -7.43 14.11
CA THR A 141 0.19 -8.06 13.80
C THR A 141 0.87 -7.44 12.59
N PHE A 142 2.19 -7.29 12.65
CA PHE A 142 2.93 -6.71 11.54
C PHE A 142 2.85 -7.60 10.28
N ASN A 143 2.94 -8.92 10.45
CA ASN A 143 2.76 -9.90 9.37
C ASN A 143 1.49 -10.70 9.63
N SER A 144 0.73 -11.07 8.61
CA SER A 144 -0.48 -11.87 8.76
C SER A 144 -0.18 -13.18 9.50
N PRO A 145 -1.14 -13.72 10.27
CA PRO A 145 -1.00 -15.06 10.81
C PRO A 145 -0.73 -16.03 9.66
N CYS A 146 0.26 -16.90 9.82
CA CYS A 146 0.64 -17.78 8.73
C CYS A 146 -0.42 -18.85 8.47
N SER A 147 -0.72 -19.09 7.19
CA SER A 147 -1.73 -20.06 6.77
C SER A 147 -1.43 -21.48 7.28
N THR A 148 -0.15 -21.87 7.23
CA THR A 148 0.29 -23.25 7.47
C THR A 148 0.41 -23.65 8.95
N LYS A 149 0.51 -22.69 9.88
CA LYS A 149 0.68 -22.97 11.33
C LYS A 149 -0.26 -22.20 12.23
N CYS A 150 -0.44 -20.90 12.00
CA CYS A 150 -1.27 -20.06 12.88
C CYS A 150 -2.76 -20.20 12.59
N LEU A 151 -3.11 -20.46 11.34
CA LEU A 151 -4.51 -20.60 10.94
C LEU A 151 -4.93 -22.05 10.78
N ARG A 152 -4.01 -22.93 10.37
CA ARG A 152 -4.25 -24.37 10.26
C ARG A 152 -4.65 -24.99 11.61
N GLU A 153 -5.78 -25.70 11.64
CA GLU A 153 -6.34 -26.35 12.84
C GLU A 153 -5.33 -27.25 13.59
N ALA A 154 -4.64 -28.14 12.88
CA ALA A 154 -3.57 -28.99 13.45
C ALA A 154 -2.22 -28.27 13.63
N GLY A 155 -2.18 -26.95 13.46
CA GLY A 155 -0.98 -26.15 13.60
C GLY A 155 -0.57 -26.01 15.06
N ARG A 156 0.71 -26.28 15.38
CA ARG A 156 1.27 -26.14 16.74
C ARG A 156 1.06 -24.75 17.36
N SER A 157 0.95 -23.73 16.51
CA SER A 157 0.73 -22.35 16.92
C SER A 157 -0.60 -21.82 16.42
N ASN A 158 -1.61 -22.69 16.25
CA ASN A 158 -2.96 -22.29 15.86
C ASN A 158 -3.48 -21.22 16.81
N ILE A 159 -3.99 -20.10 16.27
CA ILE A 159 -4.53 -19.00 17.05
C ILE A 159 -6.03 -18.81 16.86
N VAL A 160 -6.69 -19.63 16.03
CA VAL A 160 -8.10 -19.42 15.63
C VAL A 160 -9.02 -19.51 16.83
N GLY A 161 -8.92 -20.60 17.59
CA GLY A 161 -9.73 -20.79 18.80
C GLY A 161 -9.42 -19.76 19.88
N MET A 162 -8.14 -19.40 20.05
CA MET A 162 -7.71 -18.44 21.06
C MET A 162 -8.14 -16.99 20.72
N THR A 163 -8.08 -16.62 19.44
CA THR A 163 -8.60 -15.35 18.94
C THR A 163 -10.11 -15.25 19.15
N SER A 164 -10.83 -16.33 18.84
CA SER A 164 -12.27 -16.41 19.07
C SER A 164 -12.63 -16.27 20.55
N ALA A 165 -11.90 -16.94 21.43
CA ALA A 165 -12.05 -16.82 22.88
C ALA A 165 -11.76 -15.39 23.38
N ALA A 166 -10.69 -14.77 22.88
CA ALA A 166 -10.34 -13.39 23.22
C ALA A 166 -11.48 -12.41 22.88
N PHE A 167 -12.14 -12.61 21.74
CA PHE A 167 -13.22 -11.77 21.24
C PHE A 167 -14.64 -12.15 21.71
N LEU A 168 -14.81 -13.28 22.39
CA LEU A 168 -16.14 -13.84 22.68
C LEU A 168 -17.05 -12.89 23.47
N ALA A 169 -16.48 -12.18 24.45
CA ALA A 169 -17.20 -11.26 25.34
C ALA A 169 -17.27 -9.81 24.82
N ILE A 170 -16.73 -9.54 23.62
CA ILE A 170 -16.65 -8.20 23.03
C ILE A 170 -17.79 -8.01 22.03
N ASP A 171 -18.49 -6.87 22.11
CA ASP A 171 -19.47 -6.46 21.09
C ASP A 171 -18.82 -6.53 19.71
N ASN A 172 -19.48 -7.20 18.76
CA ASN A 172 -18.94 -7.45 17.43
C ASN A 172 -18.52 -6.14 16.74
N ASN A 173 -19.22 -5.03 17.00
CA ASN A 173 -18.90 -3.73 16.43
C ASN A 173 -17.60 -3.11 16.98
N TYR A 174 -16.98 -3.69 18.02
CA TYR A 174 -15.83 -3.17 18.76
C TYR A 174 -14.70 -4.16 18.91
N LYS A 175 -14.60 -5.11 17.99
CA LYS A 175 -13.43 -5.97 17.86
C LYS A 175 -12.82 -5.84 16.48
N ALA A 176 -11.50 -5.96 16.41
CA ALA A 176 -10.78 -6.00 15.14
C ALA A 176 -9.53 -6.86 15.26
N PHE A 177 -9.27 -7.65 14.23
CA PHE A 177 -7.97 -8.27 13.99
C PHE A 177 -7.37 -7.61 12.74
N VAL A 178 -6.16 -7.06 12.85
CA VAL A 178 -5.51 -6.25 11.83
C VAL A 178 -4.15 -6.81 11.54
N PHE A 179 -3.75 -6.83 10.27
CA PHE A 179 -2.37 -7.06 9.89
C PHE A 179 -1.88 -6.03 8.88
N GLN A 180 -0.58 -5.76 8.88
CA GLN A 180 0.02 -4.77 7.98
C GLN A 180 0.57 -5.39 6.68
N LYS A 181 1.18 -6.57 6.77
CA LYS A 181 1.78 -7.28 5.63
C LYS A 181 1.31 -8.72 5.58
N ILE A 182 1.30 -9.34 4.41
CA ILE A 182 1.13 -10.79 4.31
C ILE A 182 2.43 -11.45 4.77
N PHE A 183 2.32 -12.53 5.52
CA PHE A 183 3.48 -13.31 5.91
C PHE A 183 4.20 -13.85 4.68
N HIS A 184 5.45 -13.48 4.50
CA HIS A 184 6.21 -13.76 3.27
C HIS A 184 6.26 -15.24 2.86
N HIS A 185 6.18 -16.20 3.80
CA HIS A 185 6.11 -17.62 3.44
C HIS A 185 4.77 -18.03 2.82
N ASP A 186 3.69 -17.31 3.08
CA ASP A 186 2.40 -17.51 2.42
C ASP A 186 2.37 -16.90 1.01
N LEU A 187 3.37 -16.09 0.65
CA LEU A 187 3.60 -15.62 -0.72
C LEU A 187 4.46 -16.59 -1.54
N ALA A 188 4.94 -17.69 -0.94
CA ALA A 188 5.68 -18.72 -1.65
C ALA A 188 4.74 -19.54 -2.56
N SER A 189 5.27 -20.05 -3.68
CA SER A 189 4.50 -20.72 -4.73
C SER A 189 3.77 -22.01 -4.31
N ASN A 190 4.03 -22.51 -3.10
CA ASN A 190 3.41 -23.72 -2.56
C ASN A 190 2.13 -23.46 -1.73
N VAL A 191 1.79 -22.20 -1.45
CA VAL A 191 0.52 -21.82 -0.82
C VAL A 191 -0.41 -21.27 -1.91
N THR A 192 -1.53 -21.95 -2.17
CA THR A 192 -2.51 -21.47 -3.14
C THR A 192 -3.33 -20.33 -2.54
N ARG A 193 -3.84 -19.42 -3.38
CA ARG A 193 -4.75 -18.36 -2.97
C ARG A 193 -5.98 -18.91 -2.26
N GLN A 194 -6.53 -20.02 -2.76
CA GLN A 194 -7.68 -20.68 -2.18
C GLN A 194 -7.37 -21.16 -0.75
N ASN A 195 -6.23 -21.81 -0.53
CA ASN A 195 -5.80 -22.25 0.80
C ASN A 195 -5.62 -21.06 1.77
N LEU A 196 -5.13 -19.92 1.27
CA LEU A 196 -4.98 -18.72 2.07
C LEU A 196 -6.34 -18.11 2.45
N LEU A 197 -7.28 -18.04 1.49
CA LEU A 197 -8.64 -17.59 1.74
C LEU A 197 -9.36 -18.50 2.74
N GLU A 198 -9.30 -19.82 2.54
CA GLU A 198 -9.88 -20.80 3.46
C GLU A 198 -9.29 -20.67 4.86
N ALA A 199 -7.97 -20.50 4.98
CA ALA A 199 -7.31 -20.27 6.27
C ALA A 199 -7.80 -18.97 6.94
N TRP A 200 -8.06 -17.91 6.19
CA TRP A 200 -8.63 -16.67 6.72
C TRP A 200 -10.11 -16.80 7.07
N HIS A 201 -10.89 -17.58 6.31
CA HIS A 201 -12.27 -17.92 6.64
C HIS A 201 -12.37 -18.68 7.97
N GLN A 202 -11.41 -19.56 8.29
CA GLN A 202 -11.37 -20.21 9.61
C GLN A 202 -11.31 -19.20 10.77
N LEU A 203 -10.63 -18.06 10.59
CA LEU A 203 -10.60 -16.98 11.59
C LEU A 203 -11.97 -16.26 11.70
N HIS A 204 -12.75 -16.25 10.62
CA HIS A 204 -14.09 -15.67 10.54
C HIS A 204 -15.18 -16.59 11.12
N ASP A 205 -15.15 -17.88 10.79
CA ASP A 205 -16.27 -18.82 10.94
C ASP A 205 -16.25 -19.69 12.20
N PHE A 206 -15.23 -19.59 13.05
CA PHE A 206 -15.03 -20.48 14.22
C PHE A 206 -16.19 -20.52 15.25
N LYS A 207 -17.19 -19.64 15.13
CA LYS A 207 -18.33 -19.60 16.06
C LYS A 207 -19.46 -20.59 15.73
N GLU A 208 -19.58 -21.10 14.51
CA GLU A 208 -20.71 -21.98 14.14
C GLU A 208 -20.54 -23.43 14.65
N ASN A 209 -19.33 -23.97 14.62
CA ASN A 209 -19.09 -25.39 14.97
C ASN A 209 -19.17 -25.73 16.46
N ASN A 210 -19.29 -24.74 17.35
CA ASN A 210 -19.37 -24.97 18.81
C ASN A 210 -20.79 -24.82 19.39
N ARG A 211 -21.83 -24.75 18.55
CA ARG A 211 -23.24 -24.68 18.99
C ARG A 211 -24.07 -25.93 18.70
N GLY A 212 -23.52 -27.00 18.16
CA GLY A 212 -24.29 -28.23 17.92
C GLY A 212 -23.44 -29.47 17.85
N MET A 213 -23.60 -30.37 18.83
CA MET A 213 -23.46 -31.79 18.60
C MET A 213 -24.39 -32.18 17.44
N GLY A 214 -23.84 -32.83 16.40
CA GLY A 214 -24.61 -33.70 15.51
C GLY A 214 -24.53 -33.39 14.02
N VAL A 215 -23.90 -34.35 13.32
CA VAL A 215 -24.09 -34.77 11.92
C VAL A 215 -22.95 -34.39 10.97
N SER A 216 -22.17 -35.44 10.66
CA SER A 216 -21.22 -35.56 9.57
C SER A 216 -21.98 -35.82 8.26
N SER A 217 -21.57 -35.16 7.18
CA SER A 217 -21.83 -35.64 5.83
C SER A 217 -20.62 -35.33 4.93
N ASN A 218 -19.80 -36.36 4.72
CA ASN A 218 -18.87 -36.45 3.59
C ASN A 218 -19.68 -36.51 2.29
N THR A 219 -19.36 -35.70 1.28
CA THR A 219 -19.71 -36.01 -0.11
C THR A 219 -18.62 -35.50 -1.03
N TYR A 220 -17.99 -36.43 -1.74
CA TYR A 220 -17.03 -36.17 -2.82
C TYR A 220 -17.80 -35.77 -4.08
N VAL A 221 -17.37 -34.73 -4.79
CA VAL A 221 -17.85 -34.38 -6.14
C VAL A 221 -16.83 -34.89 -7.16
N THR A 222 -17.27 -35.78 -8.04
CA THR A 222 -16.52 -36.28 -9.19
C THR A 222 -16.73 -35.42 -10.44
N SER A 223 -15.71 -35.38 -11.29
CA SER A 223 -15.61 -34.63 -12.55
C SER A 223 -16.60 -35.06 -13.62
N THR A 224 -17.35 -34.13 -14.19
CA THR A 224 -17.77 -34.09 -15.62
C THR A 224 -18.55 -32.79 -15.81
N ASP A 225 -17.98 -31.80 -16.52
CA ASP A 225 -18.69 -30.74 -17.29
C ASP A 225 -17.70 -29.64 -17.74
N ALA A 226 -16.82 -30.00 -18.67
CA ALA A 226 -15.89 -29.07 -19.32
C ALA A 226 -16.03 -29.15 -20.85
N GLN A 227 -17.20 -28.78 -21.38
CA GLN A 227 -17.41 -28.73 -22.84
C GLN A 227 -18.44 -27.68 -23.31
N CYS A 228 -18.36 -26.44 -22.80
CA CYS A 228 -19.13 -25.32 -23.37
C CYS A 228 -18.43 -23.94 -23.41
N LEU A 229 -17.19 -23.80 -22.93
CA LEU A 229 -16.50 -22.50 -22.85
C LEU A 229 -15.47 -22.27 -23.97
N ARG A 230 -15.78 -22.59 -25.24
CA ARG A 230 -14.81 -22.41 -26.34
C ARG A 230 -15.17 -21.45 -27.48
N GLU A 231 -16.32 -20.77 -27.50
CA GLU A 231 -16.71 -20.01 -28.72
C GLU A 231 -17.25 -18.56 -28.56
N ALA A 232 -16.94 -17.82 -27.48
CA ALA A 232 -17.38 -16.42 -27.38
C ALA A 232 -16.25 -15.45 -27.03
N GLY A 233 -15.33 -15.24 -27.97
CA GLY A 233 -14.32 -14.19 -27.88
C GLY A 233 -14.48 -13.12 -28.97
N ARG A 234 -14.93 -11.92 -28.59
CA ARG A 234 -14.55 -10.57 -29.11
C ARG A 234 -15.67 -9.53 -28.97
N SER A 235 -15.49 -8.53 -28.12
CA SER A 235 -15.63 -7.09 -28.41
C SER A 235 -15.63 -6.23 -27.13
N ASN A 236 -15.13 -4.99 -27.27
CA ASN A 236 -14.80 -4.03 -26.22
C ASN A 236 -16.02 -3.48 -25.45
N ILE A 237 -15.87 -3.17 -24.15
CA ILE A 237 -15.99 -1.82 -23.55
C ILE A 237 -15.79 -1.86 -22.02
N VAL A 238 -15.20 -0.77 -21.54
CA VAL A 238 -14.70 -0.43 -20.20
C VAL A 238 -15.81 -0.13 -19.18
N ARG A 239 -15.43 -0.26 -17.89
CA ARG A 239 -15.94 0.42 -16.68
C ARG A 239 -16.96 -0.34 -15.81
N MET A 240 -16.46 -0.91 -14.70
CA MET A 240 -17.00 -0.74 -13.33
C MET A 240 -16.12 -1.53 -12.34
N THR A 241 -15.39 -0.83 -11.47
CA THR A 241 -14.71 -1.41 -10.31
C THR A 241 -15.21 -0.72 -9.05
N SER A 242 -15.95 -1.45 -8.21
CA SER A 242 -16.18 -1.21 -6.76
C SER A 242 -17.49 -1.86 -6.24
N ALA A 243 -17.84 -3.07 -6.67
CA ALA A 243 -19.00 -3.78 -6.10
C ALA A 243 -18.81 -5.29 -6.20
N ALA A 244 -18.06 -5.87 -5.26
CA ALA A 244 -18.01 -7.33 -5.10
C ALA A 244 -17.50 -7.69 -3.68
N PHE A 245 -18.26 -7.34 -2.64
CA PHE A 245 -18.20 -7.96 -1.30
C PHE A 245 -19.48 -7.62 -0.52
N SER A 246 -20.62 -8.22 -0.86
CA SER A 246 -21.76 -8.36 0.05
C SER A 246 -22.83 -9.26 -0.53
N ALA A 247 -22.81 -10.53 -0.13
CA ALA A 247 -24.00 -11.32 0.15
C ALA A 247 -23.55 -12.47 1.06
N ILE A 248 -23.96 -12.42 2.33
CA ILE A 248 -24.33 -13.54 3.23
C ILE A 248 -24.57 -12.95 4.63
N ASP A 249 -25.82 -13.16 5.10
CA ASP A 249 -26.44 -13.08 6.43
C ASP A 249 -26.16 -11.91 7.42
N ASN A 250 -27.25 -11.38 8.00
CA ASN A 250 -27.35 -10.12 8.75
C ASN A 250 -26.93 -10.19 10.23
N ASN A 251 -26.25 -11.26 10.68
CA ASN A 251 -25.99 -11.46 12.12
C ASN A 251 -24.54 -11.30 12.59
N TYR A 252 -23.56 -11.05 11.71
CA TYR A 252 -22.14 -11.06 12.11
C TYR A 252 -21.34 -9.93 11.46
N LYS A 253 -20.96 -8.90 12.24
CA LYS A 253 -20.10 -7.79 11.77
C LYS A 253 -18.97 -7.46 12.75
N ALA A 254 -17.75 -7.92 12.45
CA ALA A 254 -16.57 -7.07 12.21
C ALA A 254 -15.35 -7.94 11.86
N PHE A 255 -15.03 -8.00 10.57
CA PHE A 255 -13.68 -8.24 10.05
C PHE A 255 -13.45 -7.18 8.98
N VAL A 256 -12.53 -6.25 9.21
CA VAL A 256 -12.16 -5.27 8.19
C VAL A 256 -10.85 -5.74 7.57
N PHE A 257 -10.95 -6.38 6.41
CA PHE A 257 -9.83 -6.51 5.48
C PHE A 257 -9.57 -5.16 4.83
N GLN A 258 -8.77 -4.31 5.46
CA GLN A 258 -8.23 -3.15 4.76
C GLN A 258 -7.00 -3.59 3.96
N LYS A 259 -7.21 -3.72 2.66
CA LYS A 259 -6.20 -3.94 1.62
C LYS A 259 -5.12 -2.86 1.75
N ILE A 260 -3.96 -3.23 2.26
CA ILE A 260 -2.72 -2.48 2.09
C ILE A 260 -1.75 -3.45 1.41
N PHE A 261 -1.61 -3.33 0.09
CA PHE A 261 -0.66 -4.15 -0.66
C PHE A 261 0.76 -3.67 -0.39
N ASP A 262 1.62 -4.59 0.00
CA ASP A 262 3.06 -4.45 -0.13
C ASP A 262 3.52 -5.91 -0.33
N TYR A 263 3.93 -6.26 -1.57
CA TYR A 263 4.50 -7.55 -2.07
C TYR A 263 3.59 -8.59 -2.82
N ASP A 264 4.16 -9.17 -3.92
CA ASP A 264 3.61 -9.84 -5.15
C ASP A 264 3.11 -11.28 -5.01
N VAL A 265 2.24 -11.69 -5.95
CA VAL A 265 2.53 -12.73 -6.99
C VAL A 265 1.76 -12.40 -8.29
N ARG A 266 2.43 -12.58 -9.44
CA ARG A 266 1.99 -12.52 -10.87
C ARG A 266 0.50 -12.86 -11.13
N PRO A 267 -0.17 -12.22 -12.11
CA PRO A 267 -1.49 -12.66 -12.53
C PRO A 267 -1.35 -13.95 -13.35
N VAL A 268 -1.82 -15.07 -12.81
CA VAL A 268 -2.21 -16.25 -13.61
C VAL A 268 -3.67 -16.14 -14.05
N VAL A 269 -4.35 -15.05 -13.68
CA VAL A 269 -5.81 -14.96 -13.69
C VAL A 269 -6.22 -13.60 -14.24
N THR A 270 -6.94 -13.62 -15.35
CA THR A 270 -7.63 -12.51 -15.98
C THR A 270 -8.97 -12.23 -15.27
N LEU A 271 -9.59 -11.09 -15.56
CA LEU A 271 -10.95 -10.79 -15.06
C LEU A 271 -11.99 -11.85 -15.51
N GLN A 272 -11.75 -12.51 -16.64
CA GLN A 272 -12.59 -13.59 -17.17
C GLN A 272 -12.59 -14.81 -16.25
N ASP A 273 -11.42 -15.18 -15.73
CA ASP A 273 -11.25 -16.31 -14.82
C ASP A 273 -11.94 -16.07 -13.45
N LEU A 274 -12.11 -14.80 -13.03
CA LEU A 274 -12.86 -14.42 -11.84
C LEU A 274 -14.38 -14.49 -12.03
N LEU A 275 -14.87 -14.27 -13.25
CA LEU A 275 -16.30 -14.36 -13.59
C LEU A 275 -16.76 -15.81 -13.75
N GLU A 276 -15.90 -16.68 -14.28
CA GLU A 276 -16.19 -18.12 -14.45
C GLU A 276 -16.23 -18.88 -13.11
N ALA A 277 -15.33 -18.55 -12.16
CA ALA A 277 -15.36 -19.11 -10.81
C ALA A 277 -16.59 -18.68 -9.99
N TRP A 278 -17.12 -17.47 -10.26
CA TRP A 278 -18.36 -16.99 -9.63
C TRP A 278 -19.60 -17.68 -10.20
N HIS A 279 -19.64 -17.96 -11.51
CA HIS A 279 -20.76 -18.65 -12.15
C HIS A 279 -20.91 -20.12 -11.73
N GLN A 280 -19.84 -20.78 -11.30
CA GLN A 280 -19.87 -22.16 -10.79
C GLN A 280 -20.39 -22.29 -9.34
N LEU A 281 -20.61 -21.17 -8.62
CA LEU A 281 -20.95 -21.16 -7.19
C LEU A 281 -22.42 -20.82 -6.87
N CYS A 282 -23.26 -20.55 -7.86
CA CYS A 282 -24.66 -20.19 -7.65
C CYS A 282 -25.61 -21.22 -8.27
N ASP A 283 -26.06 -22.19 -7.47
CA ASP A 283 -27.21 -23.07 -7.80
C ASP A 283 -28.53 -22.37 -7.49
N VAL A 284 -29.15 -21.70 -8.48
CA VAL A 284 -30.57 -21.29 -8.45
C VAL A 284 -31.12 -21.27 -9.90
N PRO A 285 -32.32 -21.81 -10.19
CA PRO A 285 -32.81 -21.98 -11.57
C PRO A 285 -33.21 -20.65 -12.23
N LEU A 286 -32.93 -20.54 -13.54
CA LEU A 286 -33.23 -19.38 -14.37
C LEU A 286 -34.63 -19.50 -15.01
N LEU A 287 -35.53 -18.56 -14.70
CA LEU A 287 -36.73 -18.25 -15.49
C LEU A 287 -36.40 -17.16 -16.53
N ARG A 288 -36.93 -17.30 -17.75
CA ARG A 288 -36.77 -16.31 -18.83
C ARG A 288 -38.05 -15.50 -19.00
N CYS A 289 -37.92 -14.18 -19.06
CA CYS A 289 -39.01 -13.25 -19.36
C CYS A 289 -38.55 -12.21 -20.37
N ASP A 290 -39.42 -11.80 -21.29
CA ASP A 290 -39.26 -10.57 -22.06
C ASP A 290 -40.46 -9.62 -21.84
N THR A 291 -40.47 -8.50 -22.57
CA THR A 291 -41.28 -7.30 -22.30
C THR A 291 -42.80 -7.48 -22.37
N SER A 292 -43.33 -8.72 -22.47
CA SER A 292 -44.77 -8.94 -22.28
C SER A 292 -45.23 -10.22 -21.54
N SER A 293 -44.39 -11.24 -21.23
CA SER A 293 -44.72 -12.29 -20.24
C SER A 293 -43.55 -13.25 -19.89
N CYS A 294 -43.73 -14.09 -18.86
CA CYS A 294 -42.81 -15.19 -18.48
C CYS A 294 -43.52 -16.55 -18.64
N GLN A 295 -42.84 -17.57 -19.20
CA GLN A 295 -43.33 -18.95 -19.23
C GLN A 295 -42.19 -19.96 -19.01
N ASP A 296 -42.50 -21.06 -18.31
CA ASP A 296 -41.58 -22.18 -18.00
C ASP A 296 -41.27 -23.02 -19.24
N CYS A 297 -39.99 -23.39 -19.43
CA CYS A 297 -39.60 -24.35 -20.46
C CYS A 297 -39.33 -25.72 -19.83
N ALA A 298 -40.26 -26.66 -20.03
CA ALA A 298 -39.97 -28.08 -20.03
C ALA A 298 -39.41 -28.52 -21.39
N VAL A 299 -38.69 -29.65 -21.34
CA VAL A 299 -37.84 -30.31 -22.34
C VAL A 299 -38.53 -30.59 -23.69
N ASP A 300 -37.79 -30.44 -24.81
CA ASP A 300 -37.72 -31.44 -25.90
C ASP A 300 -36.68 -31.12 -27.00
N ALA A 301 -36.23 -32.19 -27.66
CA ALA A 301 -35.04 -32.32 -28.51
C ALA A 301 -35.28 -32.06 -30.04
N PRO A 302 -34.42 -32.49 -30.98
CA PRO A 302 -33.56 -31.61 -31.79
C PRO A 302 -33.87 -31.60 -33.32
N GLN A 303 -33.52 -30.54 -34.06
CA GLN A 303 -33.37 -30.63 -35.53
C GLN A 303 -32.29 -29.69 -36.13
N GLY A 304 -31.32 -30.29 -36.83
CA GLY A 304 -30.94 -30.02 -38.25
C GLY A 304 -30.28 -28.68 -38.66
N PRO A 305 -29.15 -28.68 -39.40
CA PRO A 305 -28.47 -27.47 -39.85
C PRO A 305 -28.84 -27.08 -41.30
N THR A 306 -28.91 -25.77 -41.59
CA THR A 306 -28.71 -25.23 -42.95
C THR A 306 -28.07 -23.83 -42.92
N ALA A 307 -27.29 -23.55 -43.96
CA ALA A 307 -26.37 -22.41 -44.14
C ALA A 307 -27.04 -21.26 -44.97
N PRO A 308 -26.29 -20.34 -45.64
CA PRO A 308 -26.05 -18.97 -45.15
C PRO A 308 -26.48 -17.82 -46.09
N SER A 309 -26.56 -16.59 -45.54
CA SER A 309 -26.43 -15.25 -46.21
C SER A 309 -27.48 -14.89 -47.30
N PRO A 310 -27.66 -13.61 -47.75
CA PRO A 310 -26.66 -12.54 -47.87
C PRO A 310 -27.11 -11.05 -47.69
N VAL A 311 -26.10 -10.18 -47.64
CA VAL A 311 -25.94 -8.85 -48.31
C VAL A 311 -27.06 -7.81 -48.27
N GLY A 312 -26.70 -6.58 -47.88
CA GLY A 312 -27.43 -5.37 -48.25
C GLY A 312 -26.77 -4.07 -47.74
N SER A 313 -25.98 -3.44 -48.60
CA SER A 313 -25.51 -2.04 -48.48
C SER A 313 -26.68 -1.04 -48.57
N ILE A 314 -26.49 0.21 -48.14
CA ILE A 314 -26.75 1.46 -48.89
C ILE A 314 -26.37 2.69 -48.03
N ALA A 315 -25.89 3.70 -48.75
CA ALA A 315 -25.28 4.96 -48.36
C ALA A 315 -26.25 6.13 -48.03
N GLY A 316 -25.67 7.27 -47.62
CA GLY A 316 -26.29 8.60 -47.57
C GLY A 316 -25.65 9.47 -46.47
N LEU A 317 -24.58 10.25 -46.68
CA LEU A 317 -24.44 11.55 -47.37
C LEU A 317 -25.42 12.64 -46.89
N GLY A 318 -24.87 13.75 -46.37
CA GLY A 318 -25.61 14.98 -46.07
C GLY A 318 -24.82 16.03 -45.29
N ASP A 319 -23.92 16.75 -45.97
CA ASP A 319 -23.29 18.01 -45.56
C ASP A 319 -24.26 19.21 -45.66
N VAL A 320 -24.15 20.16 -44.72
CA VAL A 320 -24.23 21.65 -44.87
C VAL A 320 -24.04 22.26 -43.47
N GLY A 321 -23.41 23.39 -43.21
CA GLY A 321 -22.91 24.49 -44.03
C GLY A 321 -22.82 25.76 -43.16
N TRP A 322 -21.63 26.36 -43.15
CA TRP A 322 -21.17 27.71 -42.76
C TRP A 322 -22.15 28.80 -42.29
N GLY A 323 -21.65 29.62 -41.34
CA GLY A 323 -22.17 30.97 -41.07
C GLY A 323 -21.28 31.78 -40.13
N ALA A 324 -20.35 32.55 -40.69
CA ALA A 324 -19.64 33.64 -40.02
C ALA A 324 -20.22 34.97 -40.51
N LEU A 325 -20.43 35.95 -39.64
CA LEU A 325 -20.45 37.37 -39.99
C LEU A 325 -20.24 38.24 -38.73
N SER A 326 -19.47 39.29 -38.96
CA SER A 326 -18.98 40.34 -38.08
C SER A 326 -20.01 41.45 -37.84
N LEU A 327 -19.81 42.27 -36.79
CA LEU A 327 -20.08 43.72 -36.83
C LEU A 327 -19.51 44.44 -35.60
N TRP A 328 -19.03 45.66 -35.86
CA TRP A 328 -18.31 46.58 -34.99
C TRP A 328 -19.21 47.34 -34.00
N SER A 329 -18.65 47.79 -32.86
CA SER A 329 -18.67 49.21 -32.42
C SER A 329 -17.84 49.40 -31.13
N PRO A 330 -17.03 50.48 -31.01
CA PRO A 330 -16.34 50.84 -29.77
C PRO A 330 -17.20 51.80 -28.94
N VAL A 331 -17.35 51.51 -27.65
CA VAL A 331 -17.93 52.44 -26.67
C VAL A 331 -16.79 53.20 -25.99
N GLN A 332 -16.76 54.52 -26.20
CA GLN A 332 -15.95 55.44 -25.41
C GLN A 332 -16.63 55.65 -24.05
N VAL A 333 -15.94 55.36 -22.95
CA VAL A 333 -16.33 55.78 -21.61
C VAL A 333 -15.23 56.70 -21.07
N LEU A 334 -15.54 57.99 -20.99
CA LEU A 334 -14.84 58.94 -20.13
C LEU A 334 -15.27 58.64 -18.69
N GLY A 335 -14.36 58.09 -17.88
CA GLY A 335 -14.57 57.84 -16.47
C GLY A 335 -13.37 58.36 -15.68
N TRP A 336 -13.62 59.38 -14.87
CA TRP A 336 -12.69 59.94 -13.90
C TRP A 336 -11.98 58.86 -13.08
N MET A 337 -10.64 58.96 -12.98
CA MET A 337 -9.86 58.23 -11.98
C MET A 337 -10.06 58.88 -10.60
N PRO A 338 -10.56 58.16 -9.58
CA PRO A 338 -10.34 58.58 -8.20
C PRO A 338 -8.89 58.27 -7.82
N THR A 339 -8.22 59.28 -7.29
CA THR A 339 -6.87 59.29 -6.73
C THR A 339 -6.80 58.46 -5.44
N ALA A 340 -7.10 57.17 -5.52
CA ALA A 340 -7.03 56.20 -4.41
C ALA A 340 -6.11 55.01 -4.72
N GLY A 341 -5.16 55.19 -5.65
CA GLY A 341 -4.30 54.13 -6.19
C GLY A 341 -2.93 53.98 -5.54
N LEU A 342 -2.67 54.51 -4.33
CA LEU A 342 -1.33 54.48 -3.72
C LEU A 342 -1.24 53.92 -2.29
N LEU A 343 -2.29 53.27 -1.79
CA LEU A 343 -2.29 52.68 -0.43
C LEU A 343 -2.51 51.15 -0.39
N LEU A 344 -2.60 50.48 -1.54
CA LEU A 344 -2.70 49.01 -1.64
C LEU A 344 -1.39 48.31 -2.03
N LEU A 345 -0.36 49.06 -2.45
CA LEU A 345 0.97 48.51 -2.75
C LEU A 345 1.66 47.87 -1.52
N PRO A 346 1.54 48.39 -0.28
CA PRO A 346 2.17 47.76 0.88
C PRO A 346 1.51 46.42 1.29
N LEU A 347 0.22 46.24 1.04
CA LEU A 347 -0.53 45.02 1.39
C LEU A 347 -0.29 43.87 0.39
N LEU A 348 0.01 44.18 -0.89
CA LEU A 348 0.46 43.20 -1.88
C LEU A 348 1.93 42.78 -1.70
N LEU A 349 2.72 43.52 -0.91
CA LEU A 349 4.09 43.16 -0.53
C LEU A 349 4.17 42.34 0.77
N CYS A 350 3.05 42.17 1.50
CA CYS A 350 2.98 41.29 2.68
C CYS A 350 2.72 39.82 2.34
N PHE A 351 2.28 39.52 1.11
CA PHE A 351 2.40 38.19 0.52
C PHE A 351 3.70 38.15 -0.28
N GLY A 352 4.82 38.23 0.44
CA GLY A 352 6.11 37.91 -0.17
C GLY A 352 5.99 36.55 -0.88
N PRO A 353 6.62 36.38 -2.06
CA PRO A 353 6.60 35.10 -2.75
C PRO A 353 7.02 34.05 -1.73
N GLU A 354 6.15 33.06 -1.49
CA GLU A 354 6.44 31.94 -0.61
C GLU A 354 7.88 31.52 -0.90
N THR A 355 8.78 31.77 0.07
CA THR A 355 10.20 31.48 -0.06
C THR A 355 10.26 30.05 -0.52
N SER A 356 10.66 29.85 -1.78
CA SER A 356 10.51 28.60 -2.52
C SER A 356 11.08 27.47 -1.69
N THR A 357 10.22 26.77 -0.97
CA THR A 357 10.64 25.71 -0.07
C THR A 357 11.08 24.55 -0.94
N SER A 358 12.26 24.01 -0.65
CA SER A 358 12.68 22.67 -1.09
C SER A 358 11.51 21.68 -1.08
N ILE A 359 11.53 20.69 -1.99
CA ILE A 359 10.52 19.62 -2.07
C ILE A 359 10.05 19.24 -0.66
N ASN A 360 8.77 19.44 -0.40
CA ASN A 360 8.19 19.17 0.91
C ASN A 360 8.46 17.69 1.28
N PRO A 361 9.11 17.39 2.41
CA PRO A 361 9.40 16.00 2.81
C PRO A 361 8.13 15.12 2.90
N ALA A 362 6.98 15.69 3.22
CA ALA A 362 5.70 14.98 3.21
C ALA A 362 5.24 14.62 1.80
N ALA A 363 5.43 15.52 0.81
CA ALA A 363 5.13 15.23 -0.58
C ALA A 363 6.06 14.15 -1.14
N LEU A 364 7.35 14.26 -0.82
CA LEU A 364 8.36 13.26 -1.19
C LEU A 364 8.00 11.87 -0.67
N ARG A 365 7.51 11.78 0.58
CA ARG A 365 7.04 10.53 1.16
C ARG A 365 5.89 9.92 0.34
N VAL A 366 4.90 10.72 -0.07
CA VAL A 366 3.76 10.25 -0.88
C VAL A 366 4.25 9.71 -2.23
N ILE A 367 5.17 10.41 -2.89
CA ILE A 367 5.74 9.97 -4.19
C ILE A 367 6.49 8.65 -4.03
N VAL A 368 7.40 8.57 -3.04
CA VAL A 368 8.20 7.37 -2.77
C VAL A 368 7.32 6.18 -2.41
N ASP A 369 6.32 6.37 -1.54
CA ASP A 369 5.39 5.31 -1.16
C ASP A 369 4.55 4.85 -2.34
N TYR A 370 4.09 5.77 -3.19
CA TYR A 370 3.32 5.43 -4.39
C TYR A 370 4.13 4.61 -5.39
N VAL A 371 5.39 4.97 -5.64
CA VAL A 371 6.27 4.21 -6.55
C VAL A 371 6.68 2.86 -5.95
N ASN A 372 6.92 2.81 -4.64
CA ASN A 372 7.34 1.58 -3.96
C ASN A 372 6.21 0.59 -3.70
N TRP A 373 4.97 1.06 -3.61
CA TRP A 373 3.79 0.25 -3.34
C TRP A 373 3.66 -1.03 -4.20
N PRO A 374 3.77 -0.97 -5.53
CA PRO A 374 3.71 -2.16 -6.36
C PRO A 374 5.05 -2.90 -6.45
N LEU A 375 6.14 -2.39 -5.89
CA LEU A 375 7.45 -3.05 -5.98
C LEU A 375 7.52 -4.22 -5.02
N THR A 376 7.79 -5.40 -5.56
CA THR A 376 7.71 -6.63 -4.80
C THR A 376 9.07 -7.27 -4.48
N LEU A 377 10.08 -6.41 -4.45
CA LEU A 377 11.50 -6.72 -4.26
C LEU A 377 11.93 -7.02 -2.80
N GLY A 378 11.04 -7.00 -1.81
CA GLY A 378 11.32 -7.23 -0.39
C GLY A 378 12.49 -6.41 0.17
N THR A 379 13.53 -7.09 0.67
CA THR A 379 14.75 -6.47 1.20
C THR A 379 15.86 -6.31 0.15
N VAL A 380 15.57 -6.56 -1.11
CA VAL A 380 16.55 -6.51 -2.18
C VAL A 380 16.84 -5.08 -2.55
N GLN A 381 18.12 -4.72 -2.69
CA GLN A 381 18.53 -3.38 -3.12
C GLN A 381 18.04 -3.05 -4.54
N TYR A 382 17.55 -1.83 -4.72
CA TYR A 382 17.23 -1.21 -6.01
C TYR A 382 17.31 0.32 -5.86
N ALA A 383 17.34 0.99 -7.01
CA ALA A 383 17.16 2.43 -7.10
C ALA A 383 16.25 2.75 -8.28
N PHE A 384 15.55 3.89 -8.20
CA PHE A 384 14.84 4.48 -9.31
C PHE A 384 15.09 5.99 -9.37
N VAL A 385 14.92 6.57 -10.56
CA VAL A 385 14.87 8.02 -10.74
C VAL A 385 13.55 8.36 -11.40
N VAL A 386 12.84 9.33 -10.82
CA VAL A 386 11.58 9.84 -11.35
C VAL A 386 11.72 11.33 -11.66
N SER A 387 11.14 11.74 -12.79
CA SER A 387 11.06 13.12 -13.26
C SER A 387 9.60 13.52 -13.39
N LEU A 388 9.13 14.45 -12.57
CA LEU A 388 7.72 14.86 -12.53
C LEU A 388 7.59 16.37 -12.78
N PRO A 389 6.40 16.87 -13.17
CA PRO A 389 6.12 18.30 -13.13
C PRO A 389 6.30 18.88 -11.71
N ARG A 390 6.79 20.12 -11.60
CA ARG A 390 7.01 20.79 -10.29
C ARG A 390 5.75 20.82 -9.43
N GLU A 391 4.60 21.05 -10.05
CA GLU A 391 3.30 21.10 -9.38
C GLU A 391 2.99 19.76 -8.71
N THR A 392 3.27 18.65 -9.40
CA THR A 392 3.12 17.29 -8.86
C THR A 392 4.09 17.03 -7.71
N CYS A 393 5.32 17.58 -7.75
CA CYS A 393 6.27 17.45 -6.65
C CYS A 393 5.88 18.23 -5.40
N ASN A 394 5.27 19.41 -5.57
CA ASN A 394 4.77 20.22 -4.45
C ASN A 394 3.48 19.63 -3.87
N GLN A 395 2.60 19.15 -4.75
CA GLN A 395 1.31 18.58 -4.43
C GLN A 395 1.14 17.28 -5.22
N PRO A 396 1.49 16.12 -4.65
CA PRO A 396 1.46 14.82 -5.32
C PRO A 396 0.04 14.27 -5.45
N THR A 397 -0.88 15.13 -5.89
CA THR A 397 -2.20 14.77 -6.38
C THR A 397 -2.08 14.17 -7.77
N ASN A 398 -2.93 13.21 -8.11
CA ASN A 398 -2.98 12.59 -9.44
C ASN A 398 -1.67 11.92 -9.88
N LEU A 399 -0.88 11.37 -8.95
CA LEU A 399 0.31 10.57 -9.30
C LEU A 399 -0.02 9.41 -10.26
N GLN A 400 -1.25 8.91 -10.26
CA GLN A 400 -1.70 7.88 -11.20
C GLN A 400 -1.69 8.35 -12.67
N GLU A 401 -1.88 9.63 -12.95
CA GLU A 401 -1.82 10.14 -14.32
C GLU A 401 -0.37 10.24 -14.81
N GLN A 402 0.56 10.61 -13.92
CA GLN A 402 1.98 10.76 -14.24
C GLN A 402 2.72 9.41 -14.19
N LEU A 403 2.32 8.54 -13.26
CA LEU A 403 2.87 7.22 -13.01
C LEU A 403 1.73 6.19 -12.98
N PRO A 404 1.16 5.85 -14.15
CA PRO A 404 0.11 4.85 -14.24
C PRO A 404 0.56 3.50 -13.67
N GLU A 405 -0.40 2.74 -13.15
CA GLU A 405 -0.15 1.43 -12.53
C GLU A 405 0.56 0.46 -13.49
N GLU A 406 0.23 0.51 -14.78
CA GLU A 406 0.88 -0.29 -15.82
C GLU A 406 2.39 0.01 -15.97
N VAL A 407 2.80 1.27 -15.82
CA VAL A 407 4.22 1.68 -15.84
C VAL A 407 4.93 1.11 -14.62
N LEU A 408 4.33 1.22 -13.44
CA LEU A 408 4.92 0.71 -12.21
C LEU A 408 4.97 -0.84 -12.18
N ASN A 409 3.94 -1.50 -12.73
CA ASN A 409 3.92 -2.95 -12.88
C ASN A 409 4.99 -3.44 -13.87
N ALA A 410 5.16 -2.75 -15.00
CA ALA A 410 6.23 -3.06 -15.96
C ALA A 410 7.62 -2.86 -15.34
N MET A 411 7.80 -1.79 -14.55
CA MET A 411 9.01 -1.58 -13.77
C MET A 411 9.26 -2.72 -12.79
N ASN A 412 8.26 -3.09 -11.99
CA ASN A 412 8.37 -4.20 -11.03
C ASN A 412 8.78 -5.51 -11.71
N GLN A 413 8.14 -5.85 -12.83
CA GLN A 413 8.49 -7.03 -13.64
C GLN A 413 9.94 -6.98 -14.15
N ALA A 414 10.40 -5.83 -14.65
CA ALA A 414 11.76 -5.65 -15.13
C ALA A 414 12.81 -5.76 -14.00
N LEU A 415 12.42 -5.40 -12.77
CA LEU A 415 13.25 -5.52 -11.57
C LEU A 415 13.11 -6.88 -10.86
N ALA A 416 12.26 -7.80 -11.32
CA ALA A 416 12.05 -9.09 -10.64
C ALA A 416 13.34 -9.93 -10.50
N ARG A 417 14.31 -9.73 -11.41
CA ARG A 417 15.58 -10.48 -11.43
C ARG A 417 16.77 -9.62 -10.98
N GLN A 418 17.79 -10.26 -10.39
CA GLN A 418 19.05 -9.60 -10.08
C GLN A 418 19.67 -9.02 -11.36
N GLY A 419 20.17 -7.79 -11.29
CA GLY A 419 20.66 -7.09 -12.48
C GLY A 419 19.56 -6.58 -13.42
N GLY A 420 18.29 -6.78 -13.06
CA GLY A 420 17.14 -6.20 -13.74
C GLY A 420 17.23 -4.68 -13.85
N GLN A 421 16.60 -4.14 -14.88
CA GLN A 421 16.64 -2.74 -15.24
C GLN A 421 15.40 -2.37 -16.04
N TYR A 422 14.79 -1.23 -15.69
CA TYR A 422 13.65 -0.64 -16.36
C TYR A 422 14.07 0.71 -16.95
N THR A 423 14.13 0.77 -18.28
CA THR A 423 14.55 1.95 -19.04
C THR A 423 13.67 2.09 -20.27
N PRO A 424 12.41 2.50 -20.09
CA PRO A 424 11.50 2.65 -21.22
C PRO A 424 11.97 3.82 -22.10
N ASN A 425 11.64 3.75 -23.39
CA ASN A 425 11.94 4.82 -24.34
C ASN A 425 11.13 6.09 -24.03
N ASP A 426 9.96 5.93 -23.43
CA ASP A 426 9.08 7.00 -22.97
C ASP A 426 8.66 6.76 -21.52
N GLY A 427 8.41 7.82 -20.79
CA GLY A 427 7.90 7.78 -19.42
C GLY A 427 8.83 8.43 -18.39
N PRO A 428 8.25 8.81 -17.24
CA PRO A 428 8.91 9.66 -16.25
C PRO A 428 9.77 8.90 -15.24
N ILE A 429 10.03 7.60 -15.43
CA ILE A 429 10.77 6.79 -14.46
C ILE A 429 11.76 5.83 -15.12
N VAL A 430 12.92 5.66 -14.48
CA VAL A 430 13.91 4.60 -14.76
C VAL A 430 14.29 3.91 -13.46
N ALA A 431 14.64 2.63 -13.51
CA ALA A 431 15.02 1.88 -12.32
C ALA A 431 16.05 0.78 -12.60
N ALA A 432 16.82 0.41 -11.58
CA ALA A 432 17.80 -0.65 -11.67
C ALA A 432 17.98 -1.38 -10.34
N ARG A 433 18.30 -2.68 -10.41
CA ARG A 433 18.87 -3.45 -9.30
C ARG A 433 20.38 -3.51 -9.38
N PRO A 434 21.10 -3.86 -8.30
CA PRO A 434 22.51 -4.15 -8.43
C PRO A 434 22.76 -5.28 -9.43
N ARG A 435 23.90 -5.25 -10.12
CA ARG A 435 24.30 -6.30 -11.06
C ARG A 435 25.66 -6.84 -10.66
N HIS A 436 25.78 -8.16 -10.54
CA HIS A 436 27.07 -8.80 -10.37
C HIS A 436 27.72 -9.00 -11.75
N ARG A 437 28.92 -8.48 -11.96
CA ARG A 437 29.73 -8.74 -13.17
C ARG A 437 31.11 -9.24 -12.77
N LYS A 438 31.42 -10.48 -13.16
CA LYS A 438 32.68 -11.17 -12.83
C LYS A 438 32.87 -11.23 -11.31
N THR A 439 33.73 -10.37 -10.76
CA THR A 439 34.12 -10.30 -9.35
C THR A 439 33.62 -9.04 -8.65
N ARG A 440 32.84 -8.20 -9.33
CA ARG A 440 32.43 -6.88 -8.81
C ARG A 440 30.93 -6.67 -8.88
N TRP A 441 30.40 -6.03 -7.86
CA TRP A 441 29.03 -5.54 -7.83
C TRP A 441 28.95 -4.14 -8.42
N GLN A 442 28.00 -3.93 -9.32
CA GLN A 442 27.59 -2.62 -9.78
C GLN A 442 26.31 -2.25 -9.02
N HIS A 443 26.39 -1.25 -8.16
CA HIS A 443 25.25 -0.77 -7.39
C HIS A 443 24.22 -0.09 -8.28
N SER A 444 22.95 -0.11 -7.84
CA SER A 444 21.81 0.37 -8.62
C SER A 444 21.93 1.85 -9.00
N GLU A 445 22.46 2.67 -8.09
CA GLU A 445 22.72 4.10 -8.24
C GLU A 445 23.71 4.35 -9.38
N TRP A 446 24.87 3.68 -9.32
CA TRP A 446 25.89 3.77 -10.37
C TRP A 446 25.33 3.32 -11.72
N ARG A 447 24.52 2.26 -11.75
CA ARG A 447 23.93 1.77 -13.01
C ARG A 447 22.98 2.77 -13.67
N LEU A 448 22.32 3.63 -12.90
CA LEU A 448 21.42 4.66 -13.42
C LEU A 448 22.19 5.91 -13.85
N LEU A 449 23.21 6.30 -13.07
CA LEU A 449 23.97 7.53 -13.25
C LEU A 449 25.18 7.41 -14.21
N HIS A 450 25.69 6.19 -14.44
CA HIS A 450 26.86 5.99 -15.28
C HIS A 450 26.58 6.21 -16.77
N GLY A 451 27.56 6.84 -17.45
CA GLY A 451 27.52 7.13 -18.89
C GLY A 451 27.38 8.62 -19.23
N GLU A 452 27.44 9.52 -18.24
CA GLU A 452 27.33 10.97 -18.42
C GLU A 452 26.05 11.34 -19.20
N GLU A 453 26.18 12.00 -20.36
CA GLU A 453 25.06 12.35 -21.25
C GLU A 453 24.29 11.12 -21.76
N ASN A 454 24.94 9.95 -21.79
CA ASN A 454 24.32 8.68 -22.17
C ASN A 454 23.77 7.89 -20.98
N SER A 455 23.85 8.42 -19.75
CA SER A 455 23.27 7.78 -18.58
C SER A 455 21.75 7.68 -18.69
N TRP A 456 21.15 6.73 -17.98
CA TRP A 456 19.69 6.57 -18.00
C TRP A 456 18.97 7.75 -17.37
N VAL A 457 19.63 8.43 -16.43
CA VAL A 457 19.13 9.68 -15.83
C VAL A 457 19.22 10.83 -16.82
N ALA A 458 20.32 10.99 -17.55
CA ALA A 458 20.43 12.01 -18.60
C ALA A 458 19.38 11.79 -19.70
N GLN A 459 19.20 10.55 -20.16
CA GLN A 459 18.15 10.21 -21.12
C GLN A 459 16.74 10.46 -20.58
N LEU A 460 16.48 10.17 -19.28
CA LEU A 460 15.20 10.49 -18.64
C LEU A 460 14.95 11.99 -18.62
N LYS A 461 15.94 12.79 -18.24
CA LYS A 461 15.84 14.25 -18.22
C LYS A 461 15.57 14.80 -19.61
N ALA A 462 16.35 14.39 -20.62
CA ALA A 462 16.21 14.88 -21.98
C ALA A 462 14.79 14.68 -22.55
N ARG A 463 14.10 13.59 -22.16
CA ARG A 463 12.74 13.30 -22.64
C ARG A 463 11.61 13.87 -21.78
N THR A 464 11.79 13.99 -20.47
CA THR A 464 10.68 14.35 -19.55
C THR A 464 10.87 15.68 -18.83
N CYS A 465 12.12 16.11 -18.64
CA CYS A 465 12.42 17.29 -17.86
C CYS A 465 12.50 18.53 -18.75
N ARG A 466 11.44 19.34 -18.67
CA ARG A 466 11.42 20.74 -19.14
C ARG A 466 11.90 21.64 -17.98
N PRO A 467 12.14 22.96 -18.16
CA PRO A 467 12.66 23.83 -17.09
C PRO A 467 11.84 23.80 -15.78
N THR A 468 10.60 23.31 -15.84
CA THR A 468 9.67 23.18 -14.72
C THR A 468 9.47 21.74 -14.24
N CYS A 469 10.51 20.90 -14.28
CA CYS A 469 10.46 19.56 -13.69
C CYS A 469 11.07 19.52 -12.28
N CYS A 470 10.81 18.43 -11.58
CA CYS A 470 11.56 17.98 -10.42
C CYS A 470 12.20 16.62 -10.70
N LEU A 471 13.34 16.35 -10.08
CA LEU A 471 14.08 15.10 -10.24
C LEU A 471 14.31 14.45 -8.88
N ILE A 472 13.84 13.22 -8.69
CA ILE A 472 13.98 12.49 -7.43
C ILE A 472 14.71 11.17 -7.73
N LEU A 473 15.88 10.98 -7.14
CA LEU A 473 16.59 9.70 -7.13
C LEU A 473 16.29 9.01 -5.80
N PHE A 474 15.67 7.83 -5.85
CA PHE A 474 15.43 6.99 -4.68
C PHE A 474 16.32 5.75 -4.71
N THR A 475 16.82 5.34 -3.54
CA THR A 475 17.48 4.04 -3.33
C THR A 475 16.99 3.36 -2.06
N LEU A 476 16.85 2.03 -2.07
CA LEU A 476 16.37 1.32 -0.87
C LEU A 476 17.37 1.44 0.29
N ASN A 477 18.66 1.25 0.03
CA ASN A 477 19.74 1.43 0.98
C ASN A 477 20.60 2.65 0.60
N SER A 478 21.13 3.35 1.59
CA SER A 478 21.97 4.54 1.42
C SER A 478 23.14 4.25 0.48
N PRO A 479 23.62 5.26 -0.27
CA PRO A 479 24.85 5.12 -1.03
C PRO A 479 25.99 4.74 -0.08
N CYS A 480 26.65 3.61 -0.35
CA CYS A 480 27.65 3.05 0.56
C CYS A 480 28.95 3.87 0.57
N THR A 481 29.59 3.96 1.74
CA THR A 481 30.81 4.77 1.93
C THR A 481 32.00 4.24 1.12
N SER A 482 32.16 2.92 1.08
CA SER A 482 33.34 2.24 0.51
C SER A 482 33.36 2.13 -1.01
N MET A 483 32.23 2.33 -1.70
CA MET A 483 32.15 2.14 -3.16
C MET A 483 31.42 3.28 -3.87
N CYS A 484 30.22 3.66 -3.41
CA CYS A 484 29.44 4.72 -4.05
C CYS A 484 30.00 6.12 -3.71
N LEU A 485 30.46 6.32 -2.47
CA LEU A 485 30.94 7.61 -1.98
C LEU A 485 32.46 7.67 -1.79
N ALA A 486 33.17 6.64 -2.23
CA ALA A 486 34.63 6.63 -2.27
C ALA A 486 35.11 7.43 -3.48
N GLU A 487 35.73 8.61 -3.27
CA GLU A 487 36.10 9.55 -4.35
C GLU A 487 36.90 8.92 -5.49
N ASN A 488 37.84 8.03 -5.15
CA ASN A 488 38.69 7.33 -6.11
C ASN A 488 38.16 5.92 -6.47
N GLY A 489 36.93 5.59 -6.07
CA GLY A 489 36.32 4.29 -6.31
C GLY A 489 35.88 4.12 -7.78
N PRO A 490 36.02 2.93 -8.39
CA PRO A 490 35.62 2.69 -9.77
C PRO A 490 34.10 2.76 -10.00
N TYR A 491 33.32 2.77 -8.92
CA TYR A 491 31.86 2.89 -8.93
C TYR A 491 31.37 4.08 -8.08
N ASN A 492 32.24 5.07 -7.86
CA ASN A 492 31.86 6.31 -7.20
C ASN A 492 30.72 6.98 -7.98
N ILE A 493 29.80 7.65 -7.29
CA ILE A 493 28.65 8.33 -7.91
C ILE A 493 28.69 9.85 -7.73
N LEU A 494 29.71 10.41 -7.07
CA LEU A 494 29.73 11.81 -6.65
C LEU A 494 29.63 12.77 -7.84
N SER A 495 30.54 12.67 -8.81
CA SER A 495 30.55 13.53 -9.99
C SER A 495 29.32 13.33 -10.87
N MET A 496 28.86 12.08 -11.01
CA MET A 496 27.70 11.75 -11.83
C MET A 496 26.39 12.23 -11.19
N THR A 497 26.31 12.22 -9.86
CA THR A 497 25.18 12.80 -9.14
C THR A 497 25.17 14.31 -9.35
N ARG A 498 26.30 14.99 -9.14
CA ARG A 498 26.41 16.44 -9.43
C ARG A 498 25.97 16.77 -10.85
N ALA A 499 26.46 16.03 -11.86
CA ALA A 499 26.09 16.25 -13.26
C ALA A 499 24.60 15.94 -13.56
N ALA A 500 24.02 14.93 -12.91
CA ALA A 500 22.62 14.59 -13.09
C ALA A 500 21.68 15.71 -12.60
N PHE A 501 22.11 16.48 -11.60
CA PHE A 501 21.30 17.45 -10.88
C PHE A 501 21.66 18.92 -11.18
N SER A 502 22.76 19.20 -11.89
CA SER A 502 23.34 20.56 -12.03
C SER A 502 22.45 21.61 -12.70
N ASP A 503 21.46 21.19 -13.50
CA ASP A 503 20.50 22.03 -14.23
C ASP A 503 19.08 21.96 -13.63
N ILE A 504 18.90 21.22 -12.54
CA ILE A 504 17.64 21.14 -11.80
C ILE A 504 17.65 22.22 -10.72
N ASP A 505 16.53 22.92 -10.58
CA ASP A 505 16.34 23.88 -9.49
C ASP A 505 16.53 23.18 -8.15
N ASN A 506 17.39 23.73 -7.28
CA ASN A 506 17.75 23.14 -5.99
C ASN A 506 16.53 22.82 -5.11
N ASN A 507 15.40 23.52 -5.32
CA ASN A 507 14.17 23.28 -4.60
C ASN A 507 13.37 22.08 -5.12
N TYR A 508 13.74 21.53 -6.27
CA TYR A 508 13.02 20.49 -7.00
C TYR A 508 13.91 19.28 -7.30
N GLN A 509 14.93 19.06 -6.48
CA GLN A 509 15.77 17.88 -6.52
C GLN A 509 15.88 17.20 -5.17
N ALA A 510 15.95 15.88 -5.18
CA ALA A 510 16.18 15.09 -3.97
C ALA A 510 16.94 13.79 -4.28
N PHE A 511 17.93 13.47 -3.44
CA PHE A 511 18.48 12.13 -3.31
C PHE A 511 17.88 11.50 -2.05
N VAL A 512 17.15 10.41 -2.21
CA VAL A 512 16.38 9.78 -1.16
C VAL A 512 16.87 8.37 -0.91
N PHE A 513 17.03 8.00 0.37
CA PHE A 513 17.21 6.61 0.74
C PHE A 513 16.28 6.18 1.87
N GLN A 514 15.98 4.88 1.98
CA GLN A 514 15.09 4.37 3.03
C GLN A 514 15.84 3.77 4.22
N ARG A 515 16.97 3.10 3.99
CA ARG A 515 17.73 2.37 5.01
C ARG A 515 19.21 2.70 4.93
N ILE A 516 19.92 2.62 6.04
CA ILE A 516 21.39 2.67 6.01
C ILE A 516 21.91 1.37 5.38
N PHE A 517 22.86 1.49 4.46
CA PHE A 517 23.50 0.34 3.86
C PHE A 517 24.11 -0.57 4.94
N ARG A 518 23.75 -1.85 4.90
CA ARG A 518 24.06 -2.79 6.00
C ARG A 518 25.54 -2.83 6.36
N ASN A 519 26.45 -2.75 5.39
CA ASN A 519 27.88 -2.81 5.68
C ASN A 519 28.41 -1.54 6.35
N ASP A 520 27.69 -0.43 6.23
CA ASP A 520 28.00 0.82 6.94
C ASP A 520 27.36 0.87 8.33
N THR A 521 26.52 -0.12 8.68
CA THR A 521 25.94 -0.23 10.05
C THR A 521 26.85 -0.98 11.02
N TRP A 522 27.72 -1.83 10.50
CA TRP A 522 28.71 -2.55 11.32
C TRP A 522 29.77 -1.58 11.86
N PRO A 523 30.46 -1.90 12.97
CA PRO A 523 31.40 -1.00 13.66
C PRO A 523 32.64 -0.60 12.84
N LEU A 524 32.65 -0.91 11.53
CA LEU A 524 33.67 -0.49 10.57
C LEU A 524 33.52 0.98 10.15
N VAL A 525 32.34 1.58 10.32
CA VAL A 525 32.10 2.99 9.98
C VAL A 525 31.41 3.67 11.17
N THR A 526 32.04 4.71 11.69
CA THR A 526 31.48 5.56 12.76
C THR A 526 30.33 6.43 12.24
N ARG A 527 29.49 6.95 13.14
CA ARG A 527 28.43 7.92 12.80
C ARG A 527 29.01 9.14 12.08
N GLN A 528 30.16 9.63 12.55
CA GLN A 528 30.88 10.75 11.96
C GLN A 528 31.36 10.46 10.54
N GLU A 529 32.09 9.35 10.32
CA GLU A 529 32.59 8.99 8.99
C GLU A 529 31.46 8.77 7.97
N LEU A 530 30.34 8.18 8.42
CA LEU A 530 29.16 7.97 7.57
C LEU A 530 28.53 9.31 7.18
N LEU A 531 28.38 10.23 8.14
CA LEU A 531 27.84 11.56 7.89
C LEU A 531 28.74 12.37 6.94
N GLU A 532 30.06 12.37 7.19
CA GLU A 532 31.05 13.01 6.31
C GLU A 532 30.98 12.45 4.89
N ALA A 533 30.86 11.14 4.74
CA ALA A 533 30.71 10.52 3.42
C ALA A 533 29.42 10.97 2.73
N TRP A 534 28.30 11.05 3.45
CA TRP A 534 27.03 11.55 2.93
C TRP A 534 27.09 13.03 2.52
N HIS A 535 27.77 13.88 3.30
CA HIS A 535 27.97 15.30 2.97
C HIS A 535 28.83 15.54 1.73
N ARG A 536 29.51 14.52 1.19
CA ARG A 536 30.13 14.61 -0.15
C ARG A 536 29.10 14.80 -1.27
N LEU A 537 27.83 14.50 -1.03
CA LEU A 537 26.70 14.80 -1.91
C LEU A 537 26.13 16.23 -1.72
N HIS A 538 26.91 17.19 -1.23
CA HIS A 538 26.47 18.55 -0.86
C HIS A 538 25.69 19.33 -1.93
N ASP A 539 25.83 18.99 -3.20
CA ASP A 539 25.13 19.66 -4.30
C ASP A 539 23.67 19.19 -4.47
N VAL A 540 23.24 18.14 -3.75
CA VAL A 540 21.89 17.57 -3.83
C VAL A 540 21.35 17.32 -2.43
N PRO A 541 20.13 17.79 -2.10
CA PRO A 541 19.49 17.48 -0.82
C PRO A 541 19.40 15.97 -0.61
N LEU A 542 20.04 15.48 0.45
CA LEU A 542 20.00 14.08 0.84
C LEU A 542 18.94 13.90 1.93
N LEU A 543 17.96 13.04 1.68
CA LEU A 543 16.88 12.75 2.61
C LEU A 543 16.80 11.26 2.91
N ARG A 544 16.46 10.94 4.17
CA ARG A 544 16.06 9.59 4.56
C ARG A 544 14.54 9.51 4.71
N CYS A 545 13.90 8.67 3.92
CA CYS A 545 12.47 8.40 4.01
C CYS A 545 12.22 7.02 4.61
N ASP A 546 11.85 6.94 5.88
CA ASP A 546 11.44 5.71 6.55
C ASP A 546 9.99 5.77 7.05
N ASN A 547 9.57 4.80 7.87
CA ASN A 547 8.19 4.73 8.37
C ASN A 547 7.76 5.98 9.15
N ASN A 548 8.69 6.83 9.60
CA ASN A 548 8.43 8.08 10.32
C ASN A 548 8.37 9.30 9.38
N GLY A 549 8.36 9.10 8.07
CA GLY A 549 8.39 10.16 7.06
C GLY A 549 9.78 10.39 6.49
N CYS A 550 9.96 11.53 5.83
CA CYS A 550 11.22 11.94 5.23
C CYS A 550 11.91 13.00 6.08
N GLN A 551 13.21 12.82 6.32
CA GLN A 551 14.01 13.69 7.16
C GLN A 551 15.27 14.12 6.38
N ASP A 552 15.64 15.39 6.52
CA ASP A 552 16.82 15.97 5.88
C ASP A 552 18.10 15.53 6.62
N CYS A 553 19.12 15.10 5.87
CA CYS A 553 20.39 14.64 6.40
C CYS A 553 21.44 15.77 6.56
N ALA A 554 21.08 17.03 6.32
CA ALA A 554 21.99 18.18 6.37
C ALA A 554 22.56 18.49 7.76
N ALA A 555 21.95 18.00 8.84
CA ALA A 555 22.46 18.24 10.20
C ALA A 555 23.91 17.74 10.35
N THR A 556 24.80 18.58 10.88
CA THR A 556 26.23 18.29 10.99
C THR A 556 26.61 17.52 12.24
N ASP A 557 25.72 17.47 13.23
CA ASP A 557 25.94 16.73 14.47
C ASP A 557 25.63 15.23 14.25
N PRO A 558 26.64 14.34 14.27
CA PRO A 558 26.43 12.92 14.07
C PRO A 558 25.52 12.30 15.12
N GLU A 559 25.46 12.81 16.35
CA GLU A 559 24.65 12.22 17.43
C GLU A 559 23.17 12.54 17.25
N ASN A 560 22.87 13.75 16.78
CA ASN A 560 21.51 14.23 16.59
C ASN A 560 21.01 14.17 15.14
N ASN A 561 21.81 13.66 14.20
CA ASN A 561 21.39 13.59 12.81
C ASN A 561 20.22 12.59 12.64
N PRO A 562 19.04 13.06 12.18
CA PRO A 562 17.86 12.22 12.01
C PRO A 562 18.08 11.02 11.08
N CYS A 563 18.88 11.21 10.03
CA CYS A 563 19.15 10.17 9.05
C CYS A 563 20.03 9.03 9.59
N LEU A 564 20.71 9.24 10.72
CA LEU A 564 21.50 8.23 11.42
C LEU A 564 20.71 7.47 12.50
N ALA A 565 19.39 7.71 12.62
CA ALA A 565 18.55 6.98 13.57
C ALA A 565 18.63 5.45 13.34
N GLY A 566 19.03 4.70 14.38
CA GLY A 566 19.23 3.25 14.32
C GLY A 566 20.65 2.80 13.94
N LYS A 567 21.58 3.72 13.65
CA LYS A 567 23.03 3.42 13.66
C LYS A 567 23.52 3.40 15.11
N ILE A 568 23.89 2.21 15.58
CA ILE A 568 24.54 1.99 16.88
C ILE A 568 26.01 2.40 16.79
#